data_AF-A0A8I1FW66-F1
#
_entry.id   AF-A0A8I1FW66-F1
#
_cell.length_a   1.000
_cell.length_b   1.000
_cell.length_c   1.000
_cell.angle_alpha   90.00
_cell.angle_beta   90.00
_cell.angle_gamma   90.00
#
_symmetry.space_group_name_H-M   'P 1'
#
loop_
_entity.id
_entity.type
_entity.pdbx_description
1 polymer ?
#
loop_
_entity_poly.entity_id
_entity_poly.type
_entity_poly.pdbx_seq_one_letter_code
_entity_poly.pdbx_strand_id
1 'polypeptide(L)'
;MSKYPQLAFKMVTGTEPAKALAARLVEESAFFQVTPLPGDEYEFAVKIDRESLLVDQVEACTRTYEDADFTTMDMAGLVAWYVKNVGYDPVEDDPMTDLEELRSRCTEMLEIDRSGGLDSN
;
A
#
# COMPACT_ATOMS: atom_id res chain seq x y z
N MET A 1 -14.48 -23.38 30.21
CA MET A 1 -13.90 -23.44 28.85
C MET A 1 -14.90 -22.83 27.90
N SER A 2 -14.75 -21.55 27.58
CA SER A 2 -15.61 -20.88 26.60
C SER A 2 -15.37 -21.53 25.23
N LYS A 3 -16.36 -22.29 24.74
CA LYS A 3 -16.32 -23.05 23.48
C LYS A 3 -16.54 -22.17 22.23
N TYR A 4 -16.41 -20.86 22.36
CA TYR A 4 -16.62 -19.94 21.26
C TYR A 4 -15.27 -19.60 20.64
N PRO A 5 -15.12 -19.69 19.31
CA PRO A 5 -13.97 -19.11 18.65
C PRO A 5 -13.95 -17.63 19.02
N GLN A 6 -12.86 -17.17 19.63
CA GLN A 6 -12.67 -15.75 19.88
C GLN A 6 -12.51 -15.08 18.52
N LEU A 7 -13.46 -14.22 18.18
CA LEU A 7 -13.47 -13.46 16.93
C LEU A 7 -13.06 -12.01 17.23
N ALA A 8 -12.22 -11.46 16.36
CA ALA A 8 -11.94 -10.04 16.31
C ALA A 8 -12.85 -9.40 15.27
N PHE A 9 -13.35 -8.20 15.55
CA PHE A 9 -14.32 -7.50 14.72
C PHE A 9 -13.77 -6.16 14.25
N LYS A 10 -14.08 -5.77 13.01
CA LYS A 10 -13.79 -4.45 12.44
C LYS A 10 -14.93 -3.99 11.56
N MET A 11 -15.33 -2.73 11.73
CA MET A 11 -16.24 -2.07 10.81
C MET A 11 -15.47 -1.35 9.71
N VAL A 12 -15.98 -1.43 8.48
CA VAL A 12 -15.45 -0.78 7.30
C VAL A 12 -16.61 -0.06 6.60
N THR A 13 -16.43 1.23 6.35
CA THR A 13 -17.43 2.04 5.63
C THR A 13 -17.01 2.18 4.17
N GLY A 14 -17.93 1.89 3.25
CA GLY A 14 -17.72 1.93 1.81
C GLY A 14 -17.43 0.56 1.21
N THR A 15 -17.97 0.32 0.01
CA THR A 15 -17.81 -0.97 -0.69
C THR A 15 -16.38 -1.21 -1.17
N GLU A 16 -15.67 -0.17 -1.62
CA GLU A 16 -14.28 -0.28 -2.09
C GLU A 16 -13.30 -0.72 -0.99
N PRO A 17 -13.25 -0.07 0.18
CA PRO A 17 -12.38 -0.52 1.27
C PRO A 17 -12.81 -1.89 1.83
N ALA A 18 -14.11 -2.19 1.84
CA ALA A 18 -14.59 -3.52 2.24
C ALA A 18 -14.09 -4.61 1.28
N LYS A 19 -14.15 -4.38 -0.03
CA LYS A 19 -13.60 -5.31 -1.04
C LYS A 19 -12.09 -5.48 -0.88
N ALA A 20 -11.35 -4.39 -0.67
CA ALA A 20 -9.90 -4.44 -0.45
C ALA A 20 -9.54 -5.26 0.80
N LEU A 21 -10.25 -5.06 1.91
CA LEU A 21 -10.03 -5.84 3.12
C LEU A 21 -10.39 -7.32 2.92
N ALA A 22 -11.50 -7.62 2.24
CA ALA A 22 -11.90 -8.99 1.93
C ALA A 22 -10.86 -9.72 1.06
N ALA A 23 -10.33 -9.05 0.01
CA ALA A 23 -9.31 -9.62 -0.86
C ALA A 23 -8.06 -10.03 -0.08
N ARG A 24 -7.58 -9.14 0.81
CA ARG A 24 -6.42 -9.42 1.67
C ARG A 24 -6.64 -10.59 2.62
N LEU A 25 -7.83 -10.67 3.22
CA LEU A 25 -8.18 -11.78 4.10
C LEU A 25 -8.22 -13.11 3.32
N VAL A 26 -8.62 -13.10 2.05
CA VAL A 26 -8.56 -14.27 1.17
C VAL A 26 -7.12 -14.64 0.81
N GLU A 27 -6.27 -13.67 0.45
CA GLU A 27 -4.85 -13.90 0.15
C GLU A 27 -4.12 -14.55 1.32
N GLU A 28 -4.37 -14.07 2.53
CA GLU A 28 -3.78 -14.59 3.77
C GLU A 28 -4.42 -15.91 4.23
N SER A 29 -5.34 -16.47 3.44
CA SER A 29 -6.12 -17.68 3.74
C SER A 29 -6.79 -17.61 5.12
N ALA A 30 -7.22 -16.40 5.52
CA ALA A 30 -7.88 -16.17 6.78
C ALA A 30 -9.34 -16.63 6.68
N PHE A 31 -9.83 -17.25 7.75
CA PHE A 31 -11.27 -17.49 7.87
C PHE A 31 -11.93 -16.22 8.40
N PHE A 32 -12.84 -15.64 7.62
CA PHE A 32 -13.54 -14.42 7.97
C PHE A 32 -15.02 -14.47 7.60
N GLN A 33 -15.82 -13.65 8.28
CA GLN A 33 -17.22 -13.40 7.98
C GLN A 33 -17.39 -11.91 7.68
N VAL A 34 -18.23 -11.60 6.68
CA VAL A 34 -18.62 -10.23 6.35
C VAL A 34 -20.12 -10.08 6.52
N THR A 35 -20.54 -9.11 7.34
CA THR A 35 -21.94 -8.77 7.55
C THR A 35 -22.20 -7.37 6.96
N PRO A 36 -23.02 -7.25 5.89
CA PRO A 36 -23.41 -5.94 5.39
C PRO A 36 -24.41 -5.28 6.35
N LEU A 37 -24.16 -4.00 6.64
CA LEU A 37 -24.95 -3.13 7.50
C LEU A 37 -25.61 -2.02 6.65
N PRO A 38 -26.71 -1.40 7.12
CA PRO A 38 -27.30 -0.26 6.43
C PRO A 38 -26.31 0.91 6.35
N GLY A 39 -26.32 1.67 5.24
CA GLY A 39 -25.45 2.84 5.07
C GLY A 39 -24.08 2.57 4.47
N ASP A 40 -23.95 1.52 3.63
CA ASP A 40 -22.70 1.10 3.00
C ASP A 40 -21.61 0.70 4.02
N GLU A 41 -22.03 0.20 5.18
CA GLU A 41 -21.15 -0.28 6.23
C GLU A 41 -21.03 -1.81 6.18
N TYR A 42 -19.85 -2.32 6.52
CA TYR A 42 -19.54 -3.75 6.49
C TYR A 42 -18.78 -4.14 7.76
N GLU A 43 -19.30 -5.12 8.50
CA GLU A 43 -18.63 -5.70 9.65
C GLU A 43 -17.83 -6.94 9.24
N PHE A 44 -16.54 -6.93 9.50
CA PHE A 44 -15.62 -8.04 9.31
C PHE A 44 -15.35 -8.72 10.64
N ALA A 45 -15.57 -10.02 10.71
CA ALA A 45 -15.21 -10.86 11.84
C ALA A 45 -14.15 -11.88 11.40
N VAL A 46 -12.99 -11.89 12.05
CA VAL A 46 -11.89 -12.87 11.82
C VAL A 46 -11.59 -13.62 13.11
N LYS A 47 -10.87 -14.74 13.03
CA LYS A 47 -10.33 -15.39 14.25
C LYS A 47 -9.33 -14.46 14.95
N ILE A 48 -9.35 -14.43 16.28
CA ILE A 48 -8.48 -13.58 17.10
C ILE A 48 -6.98 -13.76 16.80
N ASP A 49 -6.55 -14.98 16.44
CA ASP A 49 -5.18 -15.28 16.00
C ASP A 49 -4.74 -14.47 14.76
N ARG A 50 -5.72 -13.95 14.01
CA ARG A 50 -5.54 -13.14 12.81
C ARG A 50 -6.10 -11.72 12.97
N GLU A 51 -6.30 -11.25 14.20
CA GLU A 51 -6.78 -9.88 14.46
C GLU A 51 -5.86 -8.82 13.82
N SER A 52 -4.57 -9.12 13.70
CA SER A 52 -3.58 -8.24 13.07
C SER A 52 -3.88 -7.95 11.59
N LEU A 53 -4.67 -8.80 10.92
CA LEU A 53 -5.10 -8.58 9.54
C LEU A 53 -6.24 -7.56 9.43
N LEU A 54 -6.95 -7.28 10.53
CA LEU A 54 -7.98 -6.23 10.56
C LEU A 54 -7.37 -4.84 10.73
N VAL A 55 -6.14 -4.73 11.22
CA VAL A 55 -5.48 -3.44 11.36
C VAL A 55 -5.38 -2.80 9.98
N ASP A 56 -5.83 -1.55 9.90
CA ASP A 56 -5.77 -0.78 8.67
C ASP A 56 -4.30 -0.60 8.32
N GLN A 57 -3.80 -1.39 7.38
CA GLN A 57 -2.60 -0.97 6.68
C GLN A 57 -3.05 0.10 5.70
N VAL A 58 -3.17 1.33 6.19
CA VAL A 58 -3.30 2.58 5.42
C VAL A 58 -1.99 2.84 4.63
N GLU A 59 -1.29 1.81 4.16
CA GLU A 59 0.05 1.98 3.57
C GLU A 59 0.25 1.22 2.25
N ALA A 60 -0.83 0.82 1.56
CA ALA A 60 -0.67 0.04 0.32
C ALA A 60 -1.38 0.58 -0.94
N CYS A 61 -2.10 1.70 -0.92
CA CYS A 61 -2.61 2.28 -2.19
C CYS A 61 -2.85 3.78 -2.21
N THR A 62 -2.23 4.53 -1.29
CA THR A 62 -1.86 5.91 -1.59
C THR A 62 -0.35 5.87 -1.68
N ARG A 63 0.18 5.64 -2.90
CA ARG A 63 1.60 5.84 -3.16
C ARG A 63 1.84 7.35 -3.14
N THR A 64 1.62 8.00 -2.00
CA THR A 64 2.08 9.36 -1.77
C THR A 64 3.58 9.22 -1.67
N TYR A 65 4.24 9.44 -2.79
CA TYR A 65 5.67 9.65 -2.80
C TYR A 65 5.91 10.83 -1.85
N GLU A 66 6.43 10.54 -0.65
CA GLU A 66 6.75 11.55 0.37
C GLU A 66 7.58 12.65 -0.31
N ASP A 67 7.40 13.94 0.04
CA ASP A 67 8.15 15.09 -0.47
C ASP A 67 9.66 14.90 -0.26
N ALA A 68 10.27 14.05 -1.09
CA ALA A 68 11.64 13.62 -0.97
C ALA A 68 12.49 14.65 -1.67
N ASP A 69 13.38 15.29 -0.92
CA ASP A 69 14.36 16.19 -1.49
C ASP A 69 15.50 15.38 -2.14
N PHE A 70 15.33 15.04 -3.42
CA PHE A 70 16.33 14.28 -4.17
C PHE A 70 17.64 15.05 -4.38
N THR A 71 17.62 16.39 -4.22
CA THR A 71 18.81 17.23 -4.42
C THR A 71 19.89 17.00 -3.37
N THR A 72 19.50 16.56 -2.18
CA THR A 72 20.41 16.25 -1.07
C THR A 72 20.66 14.74 -0.89
N MET A 73 19.85 13.87 -1.49
CA MET A 73 20.01 12.42 -1.39
C MET A 73 21.24 11.91 -2.15
N ASP A 74 21.94 10.96 -1.53
CA ASP A 74 23.00 10.19 -2.15
C ASP A 74 22.46 9.03 -3.00
N MET A 75 23.33 8.36 -3.74
CA MET A 75 22.96 7.31 -4.69
C MET A 75 22.19 6.16 -4.04
N ALA A 76 22.58 5.72 -2.84
CA ALA A 76 21.90 4.64 -2.14
C ALA A 76 20.51 5.08 -1.68
N GLY A 77 20.36 6.33 -1.23
CA GLY A 77 19.07 6.90 -0.87
C GLY A 77 18.10 6.99 -2.05
N LEU A 78 18.60 7.42 -3.22
CA LEU A 78 17.81 7.51 -4.45
C LEU A 78 17.37 6.14 -4.95
N VAL A 79 18.29 5.17 -4.96
CA VAL A 79 17.99 3.78 -5.34
C VAL A 79 16.96 3.18 -4.40
N ALA A 80 17.13 3.31 -3.08
CA ALA A 80 16.19 2.79 -2.11
C ALA A 80 14.79 3.40 -2.29
N TRP A 81 14.73 4.69 -2.58
CA TRP A 81 13.47 5.36 -2.92
C TRP A 81 12.89 4.82 -4.23
N TYR A 82 13.68 4.65 -5.29
CA TYR A 82 13.23 4.18 -6.59
C TYR A 82 12.72 2.73 -6.52
N VAL A 83 13.40 1.84 -5.80
CA VAL A 83 12.96 0.47 -5.57
C VAL A 83 11.65 0.46 -4.77
N LYS A 84 11.55 1.23 -3.68
CA LYS A 84 10.33 1.35 -2.87
C LYS A 84 9.14 1.87 -3.70
N ASN A 85 9.38 2.86 -4.56
CA ASN A 85 8.33 3.64 -5.21
C ASN A 85 8.13 3.37 -6.71
N VAL A 86 8.97 2.59 -7.35
CA VAL A 86 8.84 2.15 -8.76
C VAL A 86 8.87 0.62 -8.84
N GLY A 87 9.64 -0.04 -7.98
CA GLY A 87 9.64 -1.50 -7.85
C GLY A 87 10.82 -2.21 -8.51
N TYR A 88 11.81 -1.47 -9.01
CA TYR A 88 13.06 -2.02 -9.56
C TYR A 88 14.26 -1.12 -9.25
N ASP A 89 15.47 -1.67 -9.35
CA ASP A 89 16.73 -0.97 -9.10
C ASP A 89 17.32 -0.47 -10.43
N PRO A 90 17.40 0.87 -10.64
CA PRO A 90 17.88 1.42 -11.90
C PRO A 90 19.40 1.31 -12.08
N VAL A 91 20.17 1.12 -11.00
CA VAL A 91 21.63 1.00 -11.04
C VAL A 91 22.05 -0.45 -11.28
N GLU A 92 21.26 -1.42 -10.83
CA GLU A 92 21.42 -2.83 -11.21
C GLU A 92 21.07 -3.06 -12.69
N ASP A 93 20.04 -2.37 -13.21
CA ASP A 93 19.63 -2.46 -14.63
C ASP A 93 20.63 -1.76 -15.56
N ASP A 94 21.00 -0.52 -15.23
CA ASP A 94 22.04 0.24 -15.94
C ASP A 94 23.10 0.76 -14.97
N PRO A 95 24.28 0.10 -14.89
CA PRO A 95 25.35 0.51 -13.99
C PRO A 95 26.10 1.76 -14.47
N MET A 96 25.75 2.33 -15.63
CA MET A 96 26.26 3.62 -16.08
C MET A 96 25.40 4.80 -15.61
N THR A 97 24.24 4.53 -14.98
CA THR A 97 23.39 5.55 -14.38
C THR A 97 24.21 6.38 -13.41
N ASP A 98 24.27 7.69 -13.66
CA ASP A 98 24.95 8.66 -12.80
C ASP A 98 23.99 9.18 -11.71
N LEU A 99 24.55 9.80 -10.68
CA LEU A 99 23.79 10.39 -9.58
C LEU A 99 22.83 11.47 -10.06
N GLU A 100 23.25 12.37 -10.96
CA GLU A 100 22.40 13.45 -11.47
C GLU A 100 21.25 12.89 -12.34
N GLU A 101 21.53 11.92 -13.19
CA GLU A 101 20.52 11.20 -13.98
C GLU A 101 19.48 10.51 -13.07
N LEU A 102 19.92 9.84 -12.01
CA LEU A 102 19.02 9.18 -11.06
C LEU A 102 18.16 10.18 -10.29
N ARG A 103 18.73 11.34 -9.91
CA ARG A 103 17.96 12.43 -9.28
C ARG A 103 16.87 12.96 -10.20
N SER A 104 17.18 13.16 -11.48
CA SER A 104 16.19 13.58 -12.49
C SER A 104 15.07 12.56 -12.59
N ARG A 105 15.40 11.27 -12.73
CA ARG A 105 14.40 10.18 -12.82
C ARG A 105 13.52 10.08 -11.57
N CYS A 106 14.08 10.22 -10.36
CA CYS A 106 13.29 10.24 -9.13
C CYS A 106 12.34 11.45 -9.08
N THR A 107 12.82 12.62 -9.51
CA THR A 107 12.05 13.87 -9.53
C THR A 107 10.89 13.77 -10.51
N GLU A 108 11.14 13.28 -11.73
CA GLU A 108 10.10 13.08 -12.75
C GLU A 108 9.01 12.12 -12.24
N MET A 109 9.40 11.03 -11.58
CA MET A 109 8.43 10.07 -11.03
C MET A 109 7.57 10.69 -9.91
N LEU A 110 8.17 11.52 -9.05
CA LEU A 110 7.45 12.28 -8.01
C LEU A 110 6.47 13.28 -8.62
N GLU A 111 6.86 13.98 -9.69
CA GLU A 111 6.01 14.96 -10.38
C GLU A 111 4.85 14.32 -11.16
N ILE A 112 5.08 13.16 -11.77
CA ILE A 112 4.04 12.37 -12.46
C ILE A 112 2.94 11.94 -11.48
N ASP A 113 3.33 11.44 -10.30
CA ASP A 113 2.38 11.07 -9.26
C ASP A 113 1.60 12.27 -8.73
N ARG A 114 2.32 13.36 -8.42
CA ARG A 114 1.69 14.60 -7.94
C ARG A 114 0.68 15.17 -8.92
N SER A 115 0.92 14.97 -10.23
CA SER A 115 0.02 15.41 -11.29
C SER A 115 -1.21 14.51 -11.48
N GLY A 116 -1.35 13.42 -10.69
CA GLY A 116 -2.50 12.51 -10.75
C GLY A 116 -2.38 11.43 -11.82
N GLY A 117 -1.17 11.17 -12.32
CA GLY A 117 -0.95 10.29 -13.47
C GLY A 117 -1.26 10.98 -14.80
N LEU A 118 -0.66 10.48 -15.89
CA LEU A 118 -1.06 10.82 -17.26
C LEU A 118 -2.54 10.46 -17.43
N ASP A 119 -3.43 11.41 -17.16
CA ASP A 119 -4.82 11.35 -17.58
C ASP A 119 -4.83 11.33 -19.11
N SER A 120 -4.96 10.12 -19.62
CA SER A 120 -5.60 9.73 -20.88
C SER A 120 -6.05 10.88 -21.77
N ASN A 121 -5.37 11.06 -22.90
CA ASN A 121 -5.97 11.70 -24.08
C ASN A 121 -6.18 10.68 -25.20
#